data_AF-A0A2H4VMV7-F1
#
_entry.id   AF-A0A2H4VMV7-F1
#
_cell.length_a   1.000
_cell.length_b   1.000
_cell.length_c   1.000
_cell.angle_alpha   90.00
_cell.angle_beta   90.00
_cell.angle_gamma   90.00
#
_symmetry.space_group_name_H-M   'P 1'
#
loop_
_entity.id
_entity.type
_entity.pdbx_description
1 polymer ?
#
loop_
_entity_poly.entity_id
_entity_poly.type
_entity_poly.pdbx_seq_one_letter_code
_entity_poly.pdbx_strand_id
1 'polypeptide(L)'
;MLRANVPDRRIVRKLTEQNLNVIGYSAIGTSMNGFKTNPASNRKLFSFLIENNLNRYLFGVLLRIGNLDIDNIAFQEELFNPNQIKQIVKESFIKKFSCNTCDHLLFRRHLPEIKYNYDYEFTCPICDKIYKFNYHDLEDDFDINRNDLTKFLERLHKIGIIDKNLKYVCPSCKHEEEFSDDGLEIECECGSTRELKFQYSFLDDFFGTNLRFRDGRWFEWYVYEICQSIYDHVDHNLLIKYEKSGLERQAELDVVFLAENDDLTVYECKDYLKGNLTLRELQNLPKISSFLDNISVVSSSKHLKNQMKIDINELCDNEIKFIEGVDLEELFLSEKRVLDVFDTSGVEKGIFLFQKLNDIKKMNISTTVLDRIISSNAEDADQINLMSEIIGKTKNICTLLDSEIDKLKISTSYCFENIKNDRFVADSTIYLRSIFTIFKEDLFEIIDLNEFFENATRYLSPIPEVGYNKRRPFYYFLCAIVNSTGIDVSFLKQETMESFILKFIPMLDVYYGNISRENTLMVIKDLWSFKTEEIEIKLIEQIETLLSDTSTSRNSKLIMSRFLERNYPHFSINAQNKIDTVIN
;
A
#
# COMPACT_ATOMS: atom_id res chain seq x y z
N MET A 1 -6.89 -3.75 -15.96
CA MET A 1 -6.98 -4.35 -17.31
C MET A 1 -6.98 -5.86 -17.13
N LEU A 2 -7.91 -6.59 -17.75
CA LEU A 2 -7.84 -8.04 -17.87
C LEU A 2 -6.61 -8.36 -18.72
N ARG A 3 -5.54 -8.94 -18.15
CA ARG A 3 -4.51 -9.54 -19.00
C ARG A 3 -5.19 -10.72 -19.70
N ALA A 4 -5.13 -10.74 -21.03
CA ALA A 4 -5.56 -11.92 -21.78
C ALA A 4 -4.73 -13.12 -21.29
N ASN A 5 -5.29 -14.33 -21.32
CA ASN A 5 -4.59 -15.61 -21.08
C ASN A 5 -3.53 -15.89 -22.17
N VAL A 6 -2.65 -14.92 -22.43
CA VAL A 6 -1.65 -14.94 -23.50
C VAL A 6 -0.31 -14.60 -22.85
N PRO A 7 0.65 -15.54 -22.90
CA PRO A 7 2.01 -15.32 -22.42
C PRO A 7 2.68 -14.08 -23.03
N ASP A 8 3.60 -13.47 -22.28
CA ASP A 8 4.35 -12.30 -22.72
C ASP A 8 5.14 -12.61 -24.00
N ARG A 9 4.94 -11.79 -25.03
CA ARG A 9 5.51 -12.05 -26.37
C ARG A 9 7.03 -12.02 -26.39
N ARG A 10 7.67 -11.19 -25.55
CA ARG A 10 9.14 -11.10 -25.51
C ARG A 10 9.71 -12.33 -24.81
N ILE A 11 9.09 -12.76 -23.71
CA ILE A 11 9.47 -13.99 -23.00
C ILE A 11 9.28 -15.20 -23.91
N VAL A 12 8.14 -15.33 -24.59
CA VAL A 12 7.89 -16.44 -25.55
C VAL A 12 8.94 -16.47 -26.64
N ARG A 13 9.31 -15.32 -27.21
CA ARG A 13 10.34 -15.24 -28.25
C ARG A 13 11.70 -15.71 -27.72
N LYS A 14 12.10 -15.22 -26.54
CA LYS A 14 13.38 -15.60 -25.91
C LYS A 14 13.46 -17.09 -25.56
N LEU A 15 12.40 -17.65 -24.99
CA LEU A 15 12.29 -19.08 -24.74
C LEU A 15 12.40 -19.89 -26.05
N THR A 16 11.76 -19.42 -27.12
CA THR A 16 11.83 -20.08 -28.44
C THR A 16 13.24 -20.03 -29.03
N GLU A 17 13.95 -18.91 -28.89
CA GLU A 17 15.38 -18.78 -29.27
C GLU A 17 16.27 -19.81 -28.54
N GLN A 18 15.87 -20.21 -27.33
CA GLN A 18 16.53 -21.23 -26.50
C GLN A 18 15.97 -22.65 -26.69
N ASN A 19 15.19 -22.91 -27.75
CA ASN A 19 14.53 -24.19 -28.05
C ASN A 19 13.50 -24.66 -27.00
N LEU A 20 12.91 -23.72 -26.26
CA LEU A 20 11.82 -23.95 -25.32
C LEU A 20 10.52 -23.38 -25.91
N ASN A 21 9.65 -24.23 -26.43
CA ASN A 21 8.39 -23.81 -27.03
C ASN A 21 7.31 -23.62 -25.95
N VAL A 22 6.79 -22.40 -25.79
CA VAL A 22 5.68 -22.13 -24.86
C VAL A 22 4.38 -22.62 -25.48
N ILE A 23 3.70 -23.55 -24.79
CA ILE A 23 2.42 -24.12 -25.24
C ILE A 23 1.21 -23.54 -24.49
N GLY A 24 1.45 -22.68 -23.49
CA GLY A 24 0.44 -21.93 -22.77
C GLY A 24 0.78 -21.78 -21.30
N TYR A 25 -0.23 -21.48 -20.50
CA TYR A 25 -0.15 -21.52 -19.04
C TYR A 25 -0.46 -22.93 -18.54
N SER A 26 0.16 -23.32 -17.43
CA SER A 26 -0.29 -24.50 -16.68
C SER A 26 -1.70 -24.28 -16.12
N ALA A 27 -2.29 -25.33 -15.53
CA ALA A 27 -3.57 -25.20 -14.82
C ALA A 27 -3.48 -24.18 -13.66
N ILE A 28 -2.30 -24.04 -13.06
CA ILE A 28 -2.01 -23.06 -12.01
C ILE A 28 -1.96 -21.66 -12.62
N GLY A 29 -1.19 -21.47 -13.70
CA GLY A 29 -1.11 -20.17 -14.39
C GLY A 29 -2.46 -19.67 -14.90
N THR A 30 -3.29 -20.56 -15.43
CA THR A 30 -4.66 -20.23 -15.87
C THR A 30 -5.54 -19.75 -14.70
N SER A 31 -5.38 -20.35 -13.52
CA SER A 31 -6.12 -19.95 -12.30
C SER A 31 -5.66 -18.58 -11.80
N MET A 32 -4.35 -18.32 -11.81
CA MET A 32 -3.78 -17.03 -11.39
C MET A 32 -4.19 -15.87 -12.30
N ASN A 33 -4.28 -16.08 -13.62
CA ASN A 33 -4.75 -15.05 -14.56
C ASN A 33 -6.21 -14.63 -14.32
N GLY A 34 -7.03 -15.51 -13.74
CA GLY A 34 -8.41 -15.24 -13.36
C GLY A 34 -8.57 -14.44 -12.06
N PHE A 35 -7.49 -14.25 -11.30
CA PHE A 35 -7.52 -13.64 -9.98
C PHE A 35 -7.52 -12.10 -10.07
N LYS A 36 -8.66 -11.47 -9.76
CA LYS A 36 -8.79 -10.00 -9.73
C LYS A 36 -8.44 -9.47 -8.34
N THR A 37 -7.39 -8.66 -8.24
CA THR A 37 -6.99 -8.01 -6.99
C THR A 37 -7.39 -6.54 -6.93
N ASN A 38 -7.82 -6.09 -5.75
CA ASN A 38 -7.93 -4.67 -5.43
C ASN A 38 -6.55 -4.21 -4.89
N PRO A 39 -5.91 -3.16 -5.46
CA PRO A 39 -4.56 -2.71 -5.06
C PRO A 39 -4.39 -2.39 -3.56
N ALA A 40 -5.46 -1.99 -2.87
CA ALA A 40 -5.43 -1.69 -1.43
C ALA A 40 -5.43 -2.95 -0.55
N SER A 41 -6.04 -4.04 -1.01
CA SER A 41 -6.16 -5.31 -0.27
C SER A 41 -4.86 -6.14 -0.34
N ASN A 42 -4.05 -5.95 -1.39
CA ASN A 42 -2.77 -6.64 -1.60
C ASN A 42 -1.73 -6.38 -0.49
N ARG A 43 -1.74 -5.19 0.13
CA ARG A 43 -0.66 -4.74 1.02
C ARG A 43 -0.70 -5.36 2.42
N LYS A 44 -1.90 -5.56 2.96
CA LYS A 44 -2.10 -6.13 4.32
C LYS A 44 -2.07 -7.66 4.32
N LEU A 45 -2.54 -8.26 3.23
CA LEU A 45 -2.55 -9.71 3.02
C LEU A 45 -1.12 -10.30 2.92
N PHE A 46 -0.15 -9.51 2.44
CA PHE A 46 1.23 -9.93 2.24
C PHE A 46 1.98 -10.30 3.56
N SER A 47 2.13 -9.36 4.49
CA SER A 47 2.77 -9.63 5.80
C SER A 47 2.02 -10.71 6.58
N PHE A 48 0.68 -10.69 6.51
CA PHE A 48 -0.17 -11.73 7.07
C PHE A 48 0.22 -13.15 6.67
N LEU A 49 0.42 -13.40 5.38
CA LEU A 49 0.59 -14.75 4.82
C LEU A 49 1.97 -15.34 5.11
N ILE A 50 2.99 -14.49 5.18
CA ILE A 50 4.34 -14.88 5.62
C ILE A 50 4.30 -15.29 7.09
N GLU A 51 3.57 -14.54 7.90
CA GLU A 51 3.60 -14.69 9.36
C GLU A 51 2.58 -15.71 9.85
N ASN A 52 1.52 -16.04 9.07
CA ASN A 52 0.41 -16.88 9.50
C ASN A 52 0.09 -18.08 8.58
N ASN A 53 0.28 -19.30 9.11
CA ASN A 53 0.05 -20.56 8.39
C ASN A 53 -1.40 -20.82 7.92
N LEU A 54 -2.42 -20.21 8.55
CA LEU A 54 -3.82 -20.43 8.17
C LEU A 54 -4.23 -19.73 6.87
N ASN A 55 -3.62 -18.58 6.60
CA ASN A 55 -4.11 -17.69 5.56
C ASN A 55 -3.65 -18.10 4.17
N ARG A 56 -2.63 -18.97 4.08
CA ARG A 56 -2.16 -19.59 2.82
C ARG A 56 -3.23 -20.48 2.18
N TYR A 57 -4.03 -21.18 3.00
CA TYR A 57 -5.18 -21.94 2.53
C TYR A 57 -6.32 -21.05 2.05
N LEU A 58 -6.66 -20.03 2.84
CA LEU A 58 -7.68 -19.04 2.48
C LEU A 58 -7.32 -18.36 1.16
N PHE A 59 -6.04 -18.02 0.97
CA PHE A 59 -5.54 -17.46 -0.29
C PHE A 59 -5.65 -18.45 -1.47
N GLY A 60 -5.32 -19.73 -1.28
CA GLY A 60 -5.52 -20.76 -2.31
C GLY A 60 -6.99 -20.93 -2.73
N VAL A 61 -7.92 -20.77 -1.78
CA VAL A 61 -9.37 -20.76 -2.06
C VAL A 61 -9.79 -19.49 -2.81
N LEU A 62 -9.31 -18.31 -2.39
CA LEU A 62 -9.61 -17.03 -3.04
C LEU A 62 -9.01 -16.96 -4.46
N LEU A 63 -7.81 -17.52 -4.69
CA LEU A 63 -7.19 -17.66 -6.01
C LEU A 63 -8.07 -18.49 -6.96
N ARG A 64 -8.66 -19.59 -6.48
CA ARG A 64 -9.57 -20.45 -7.28
C ARG A 64 -10.92 -19.79 -7.56
N ILE A 65 -11.40 -18.96 -6.64
CA ILE A 65 -12.68 -18.24 -6.75
C ILE A 65 -12.53 -16.96 -7.58
N GLY A 66 -11.33 -16.38 -7.65
CA GLY A 66 -11.05 -15.16 -8.42
C GLY A 66 -11.47 -13.85 -7.74
N ASN A 67 -11.89 -13.88 -6.47
CA ASN A 67 -12.41 -12.71 -5.73
C ASN A 67 -11.99 -12.75 -4.24
N LEU A 68 -11.70 -11.57 -3.66
CA LEU A 68 -11.29 -11.35 -2.26
C LEU A 68 -12.45 -10.97 -1.32
N ASP A 69 -13.65 -10.71 -1.84
CA ASP A 69 -14.83 -10.32 -1.05
C ASP A 69 -15.68 -11.54 -0.63
N ILE A 70 -15.65 -11.87 0.67
CA ILE A 70 -16.30 -13.05 1.26
C ILE A 70 -17.82 -13.02 1.10
N ASP A 71 -18.43 -11.84 1.10
CA ASP A 71 -19.89 -11.67 1.00
C ASP A 71 -20.41 -11.93 -0.43
N ASN A 72 -19.52 -11.86 -1.42
CA ASN A 72 -19.81 -12.07 -2.84
C ASN A 72 -19.49 -13.49 -3.33
N ILE A 73 -19.12 -14.41 -2.44
CA ILE A 73 -18.83 -15.81 -2.78
C ILE A 73 -20.14 -16.59 -2.89
N ALA A 74 -20.51 -17.01 -4.11
CA ALA A 74 -21.65 -17.89 -4.33
C ALA A 74 -21.32 -19.32 -3.87
N PHE A 75 -21.85 -19.72 -2.71
CA PHE A 75 -21.75 -21.08 -2.17
C PHE A 75 -22.69 -22.02 -2.95
N GLN A 76 -22.31 -22.43 -4.16
CA GLN A 76 -22.99 -23.50 -4.89
C GLN A 76 -22.34 -24.86 -4.59
N GLU A 77 -23.15 -25.91 -4.62
CA GLU A 77 -22.86 -27.27 -4.10
C GLU A 77 -21.61 -27.95 -4.70
N GLU A 78 -21.12 -27.52 -5.87
CA GLU A 78 -19.92 -28.09 -6.49
C GLU A 78 -18.60 -27.55 -5.91
N LEU A 79 -18.52 -26.26 -5.57
CA LEU A 79 -17.29 -25.62 -5.05
C LEU A 79 -16.96 -26.02 -3.60
N PHE A 80 -17.97 -26.50 -2.86
CA PHE A 80 -17.85 -26.89 -1.46
C PHE A 80 -18.35 -28.32 -1.17
N ASN A 81 -18.20 -29.24 -2.13
CA ASN A 81 -18.54 -30.64 -1.94
C ASN A 81 -17.72 -31.23 -0.76
N PRO A 82 -18.36 -31.83 0.26
CA PRO A 82 -17.68 -32.43 1.41
C PRO A 82 -16.61 -33.46 1.02
N ASN A 83 -16.77 -34.18 -0.10
CA ASN A 83 -15.78 -35.13 -0.60
C ASN A 83 -14.53 -34.48 -1.22
N GLN A 84 -14.61 -33.21 -1.66
CA GLN A 84 -13.49 -32.42 -2.17
C GLN A 84 -12.84 -31.54 -1.08
N ILE A 85 -13.63 -31.03 -0.13
CA ILE A 85 -13.11 -30.25 1.01
C ILE A 85 -12.44 -31.11 2.08
N LYS A 86 -12.79 -32.41 2.19
CA LYS A 86 -12.08 -33.46 2.96
C LYS A 86 -10.57 -33.53 2.71
N GLN A 87 -10.04 -32.83 1.70
CA GLN A 87 -8.64 -32.83 1.33
C GLN A 87 -7.79 -31.64 1.84
N ILE A 88 -8.33 -30.52 2.38
CA ILE A 88 -7.54 -29.26 2.39
C ILE A 88 -7.64 -28.28 3.60
N VAL A 89 -7.98 -28.61 4.86
CA VAL A 89 -8.08 -27.54 5.92
C VAL A 89 -7.45 -27.83 7.28
N LYS A 90 -6.73 -26.85 7.88
CA LYS A 90 -6.63 -26.57 9.36
C LYS A 90 -6.07 -25.16 9.74
N GLU A 91 -6.51 -24.63 10.90
CA GLU A 91 -6.53 -23.24 11.47
C GLU A 91 -5.27 -22.62 12.16
N SER A 92 -5.19 -21.26 12.29
CA SER A 92 -4.25 -20.43 13.09
C SER A 92 -4.56 -18.90 13.12
N PHE A 93 -4.43 -18.24 14.30
CA PHE A 93 -4.52 -16.77 14.50
C PHE A 93 -3.21 -16.17 15.06
N ILE A 94 -2.92 -14.88 14.78
CA ILE A 94 -1.78 -14.11 15.33
C ILE A 94 -2.22 -12.89 16.13
N LYS A 95 -1.50 -12.69 17.23
CA LYS A 95 -1.60 -11.58 18.16
C LYS A 95 -0.28 -10.79 18.16
N LYS A 96 -0.37 -9.46 18.29
CA LYS A 96 0.79 -8.57 18.43
C LYS A 96 0.81 -7.83 19.77
N PHE A 97 1.99 -7.42 20.20
CA PHE A 97 2.20 -6.54 21.34
C PHE A 97 3.18 -5.43 20.94
N SER A 98 2.76 -4.18 21.08
CA SER A 98 3.59 -3.02 20.79
C SER A 98 3.97 -2.30 22.08
N CYS A 99 5.16 -1.70 22.06
CA CYS A 99 5.67 -0.84 23.11
C CYS A 99 4.81 0.40 23.22
N ASN A 100 4.01 0.54 24.28
CA ASN A 100 3.15 1.72 24.46
C ASN A 100 3.89 3.07 24.64
N THR A 101 5.21 3.10 24.48
CA THR A 101 6.05 4.31 24.64
C THR A 101 6.77 4.71 23.37
N CYS A 102 7.14 3.76 22.50
CA CYS A 102 7.78 4.07 21.22
C CYS A 102 7.15 3.34 20.04
N ASP A 103 5.99 2.70 20.25
CA ASP A 103 5.22 1.88 19.30
C ASP A 103 5.99 0.75 18.63
N HIS A 104 7.24 0.52 19.04
CA HIS A 104 8.06 -0.59 18.58
C HIS A 104 7.35 -1.91 18.85
N LEU A 105 7.20 -2.73 17.82
CA LEU A 105 6.60 -4.06 17.93
C LEU A 105 7.50 -4.95 18.78
N LEU A 106 7.08 -5.23 20.02
CA LEU A 106 7.86 -5.99 21.00
C LEU A 106 7.69 -7.49 20.82
N PHE A 107 6.51 -7.93 20.38
CA PHE A 107 6.19 -9.34 20.30
C PHE A 107 5.15 -9.66 19.22
N ARG A 108 5.37 -10.78 18.52
CA ARG A 108 4.44 -11.34 17.55
C ARG A 108 4.54 -12.86 17.56
N ARG A 109 3.47 -13.55 17.99
CA ARG A 109 3.45 -15.03 18.01
C ARG A 109 2.11 -15.61 17.60
N HIS A 110 2.21 -16.82 17.07
CA HIS A 110 1.12 -17.76 16.85
C HIS A 110 0.57 -18.27 18.19
N LEU A 111 -0.76 -18.33 18.33
CA LEU A 111 -1.45 -18.83 19.54
C LEU A 111 -0.94 -20.21 20.03
N PRO A 112 -0.64 -21.20 19.15
CA PRO A 112 -0.06 -22.48 19.58
C PRO A 112 1.34 -22.40 20.20
N GLU A 113 2.08 -21.29 20.03
CA GLU A 113 3.48 -21.14 20.45
C GLU A 113 3.64 -20.33 21.75
N ILE A 114 2.54 -19.90 22.37
CA ILE A 114 2.53 -19.12 23.60
C ILE A 114 2.19 -20.07 24.77
N LYS A 115 3.13 -20.25 25.70
CA LYS A 115 2.86 -20.90 27.00
C LYS A 115 2.16 -19.88 27.91
N TYR A 116 0.83 -19.88 27.90
CA TYR A 116 -0.05 -18.82 28.45
C TYR A 116 -0.06 -18.57 29.98
N ASN A 117 0.91 -19.09 30.75
CA ASN A 117 0.86 -19.04 32.21
C ASN A 117 1.99 -18.23 32.87
N TYR A 118 2.64 -17.31 32.15
CA TYR A 118 3.72 -16.50 32.72
C TYR A 118 3.55 -15.02 32.41
N ASP A 119 3.62 -14.18 33.44
CA ASP A 119 3.95 -12.77 33.30
C ASP A 119 5.29 -12.70 32.57
N TYR A 120 5.24 -12.38 31.27
CA TYR A 120 6.43 -12.32 30.46
C TYR A 120 7.02 -10.92 30.61
N GLU A 121 8.18 -10.85 31.27
CA GLU A 121 8.93 -9.62 31.42
C GLU A 121 9.86 -9.46 30.21
N PHE A 122 9.63 -8.39 29.44
CA PHE A 122 10.39 -8.08 28.24
C PHE A 122 10.83 -6.63 28.26
N THR A 123 12.12 -6.38 28.07
CA THR A 123 12.67 -5.03 27.94
C THR A 123 12.60 -4.60 26.48
N CYS A 124 11.94 -3.48 26.21
CA CYS A 124 11.92 -2.89 24.88
C CYS A 124 13.35 -2.56 24.43
N PRO A 125 13.82 -3.10 23.29
CA PRO A 125 15.20 -2.88 22.84
C PRO A 125 15.46 -1.46 22.32
N ILE A 126 14.41 -0.66 22.11
CA ILE A 126 14.53 0.72 21.60
C ILE A 126 14.54 1.75 22.72
N CYS A 127 13.74 1.55 23.77
CA CYS A 127 13.54 2.56 24.82
C CYS A 127 13.81 2.04 26.24
N ASP A 128 14.37 0.84 26.36
CA ASP A 128 14.72 0.13 27.61
C ASP A 128 13.59 -0.01 28.63
N LYS A 129 12.36 0.30 28.24
CA LYS A 129 11.19 0.19 29.11
C LYS A 129 10.85 -1.28 29.30
N ILE A 130 10.74 -1.69 30.55
CA ILE A 130 10.38 -3.05 30.94
C ILE A 130 8.86 -3.18 30.88
N TYR A 131 8.41 -4.18 30.13
CA TYR A 131 7.01 -4.54 29.98
C TYR A 131 6.74 -5.86 30.68
N LYS A 132 5.70 -5.88 31.51
CA LYS A 132 5.04 -7.10 31.94
C LYS A 132 3.71 -7.17 31.19
N PHE A 133 3.55 -8.14 30.31
CA PHE A 133 2.33 -8.29 29.54
C PHE A 133 1.76 -9.70 29.65
N ASN A 134 0.44 -9.79 29.61
CA ASN A 134 -0.32 -11.03 29.57
C ASN A 134 -1.16 -11.09 28.28
N TYR A 135 -1.99 -12.14 28.15
CA TYR A 135 -2.80 -12.37 26.94
C TYR A 135 -3.72 -11.21 26.56
N HIS A 136 -4.27 -10.48 27.55
CA HIS A 136 -5.24 -9.42 27.31
C HIS A 136 -4.61 -8.12 26.80
N ASP A 137 -3.29 -8.00 26.93
CA ASP A 137 -2.54 -6.85 26.42
C ASP A 137 -2.19 -7.00 24.92
N LEU A 138 -2.57 -8.14 24.30
CA LEU A 138 -2.27 -8.44 22.91
C LEU A 138 -3.39 -7.97 21.95
N GLU A 139 -3.00 -7.27 20.89
CA GLU A 139 -3.90 -6.79 19.84
C GLU A 139 -3.97 -7.74 18.65
N ASP A 140 -5.11 -7.76 17.94
CA ASP A 140 -5.26 -8.48 16.67
C ASP A 140 -4.62 -7.68 15.54
N ASP A 141 -3.90 -8.36 14.66
CA ASP A 141 -3.17 -7.71 13.57
C ASP A 141 -4.01 -7.53 12.27
N PHE A 142 -5.26 -8.01 12.27
CA PHE A 142 -6.18 -7.98 11.14
C PHE A 142 -7.57 -7.50 11.50
N ASP A 143 -8.20 -6.80 10.54
CA ASP A 143 -9.58 -6.33 10.60
C ASP A 143 -10.53 -7.27 9.84
N ILE A 144 -10.32 -8.59 9.99
CA ILE A 144 -11.40 -9.56 9.91
C ILE A 144 -11.81 -9.75 11.36
N ASN A 145 -12.87 -9.04 11.75
CA ASN A 145 -13.28 -9.09 13.15
C ASN A 145 -13.71 -10.52 13.52
N ARG A 146 -13.70 -10.80 14.82
CA ARG A 146 -14.13 -12.09 15.38
C ARG A 146 -15.51 -12.55 14.86
N ASN A 147 -16.40 -11.63 14.50
CA ASN A 147 -17.74 -11.95 14.01
C ASN A 147 -17.71 -12.48 12.58
N ASP A 148 -16.84 -12.00 11.71
CA ASP A 148 -16.73 -12.46 10.32
C ASP A 148 -16.13 -13.87 10.25
N LEU A 149 -15.16 -14.16 11.11
CA LEU A 149 -14.69 -15.51 11.36
C LEU A 149 -15.80 -16.40 11.95
N THR A 150 -16.54 -15.90 12.95
CA THR A 150 -17.62 -16.67 13.57
C THR A 150 -18.71 -17.00 12.55
N LYS A 151 -19.09 -16.08 11.67
CA LYS A 151 -20.03 -16.33 10.55
C LYS A 151 -19.50 -17.42 9.62
N PHE A 152 -18.20 -17.41 9.33
CA PHE A 152 -17.58 -18.43 8.48
C PHE A 152 -17.60 -19.82 9.16
N LEU A 153 -17.18 -19.91 10.43
CA LEU A 153 -17.21 -21.15 11.23
C LEU A 153 -18.63 -21.68 11.41
N GLU A 154 -19.61 -20.81 11.62
CA GLU A 154 -21.02 -21.19 11.73
C GLU A 154 -21.57 -21.74 10.41
N ARG A 155 -21.09 -21.24 9.27
CA ARG A 155 -21.45 -21.81 7.96
C ARG A 155 -20.80 -23.18 7.75
N LEU A 156 -19.57 -23.40 8.22
CA LEU A 156 -18.89 -24.70 8.20
C LEU A 156 -19.57 -25.74 9.13
N HIS A 157 -20.04 -25.30 10.31
CA HIS A 157 -20.82 -26.15 11.22
C HIS A 157 -22.17 -26.54 10.61
N LYS A 158 -22.90 -25.58 10.01
CA LYS A 158 -24.20 -25.83 9.35
C LYS A 158 -24.13 -26.85 8.20
N ILE A 159 -22.96 -27.02 7.58
CA ILE A 159 -22.72 -28.00 6.51
C ILE A 159 -21.99 -29.26 6.98
N GLY A 160 -21.84 -29.46 8.30
CA GLY A 160 -21.34 -30.71 8.89
C GLY A 160 -19.84 -30.93 8.77
N ILE A 161 -19.04 -29.87 8.63
CA ILE A 161 -17.57 -29.97 8.51
C ILE A 161 -16.88 -29.91 9.87
N ILE A 162 -17.49 -29.19 10.83
CA ILE A 162 -17.00 -29.07 12.21
C ILE A 162 -18.16 -29.29 13.18
N ASP A 163 -17.87 -29.91 14.31
CA ASP A 163 -18.75 -29.90 15.47
C ASP A 163 -18.51 -28.64 16.28
N LYS A 164 -19.60 -28.08 16.81
CA LYS A 164 -19.61 -26.92 17.69
C LYS A 164 -20.14 -27.39 19.04
N ASN A 165 -19.22 -27.66 19.97
CA ASN A 165 -19.58 -28.15 21.31
C ASN A 165 -19.32 -27.04 22.32
N LEU A 166 -20.27 -26.84 23.22
CA LEU A 166 -20.15 -25.88 24.30
C LEU A 166 -19.46 -26.58 25.48
N LYS A 167 -18.40 -25.97 26.02
CA LYS A 167 -17.61 -26.56 27.13
C LYS A 167 -17.37 -25.55 28.22
N TYR A 168 -17.26 -26.04 29.45
CA TYR A 168 -16.67 -25.35 30.57
C TYR A 168 -15.15 -25.52 30.53
N VAL A 169 -14.42 -24.41 30.50
CA VAL A 169 -12.96 -24.41 30.46
C VAL A 169 -12.44 -23.59 31.62
N CYS A 170 -11.66 -24.19 32.50
CA CYS A 170 -11.03 -23.44 33.57
C CYS A 170 -9.87 -22.59 33.03
N PRO A 171 -9.86 -21.27 33.29
CA PRO A 171 -8.78 -20.41 32.82
C PRO A 171 -7.43 -20.72 33.47
N SER A 172 -7.41 -21.15 34.75
CA SER A 172 -6.18 -21.51 35.48
C SER A 172 -5.67 -22.91 35.15
N CYS A 173 -6.51 -23.93 35.37
CA CYS A 173 -6.11 -25.34 35.31
C CYS A 173 -6.19 -25.95 33.88
N LYS A 174 -6.87 -25.26 32.94
CA LYS A 174 -7.19 -25.72 31.57
C LYS A 174 -8.00 -27.03 31.52
N HIS A 175 -8.56 -27.48 32.65
CA HIS A 175 -9.49 -28.59 32.67
C HIS A 175 -10.73 -28.22 31.86
N GLU A 176 -11.13 -29.13 30.96
CA GLU A 176 -12.26 -28.96 30.06
C GLU A 176 -13.34 -29.99 30.44
N GLU A 177 -14.57 -29.52 30.61
CA GLU A 177 -15.75 -30.36 30.85
C GLU A 177 -16.83 -29.98 29.82
N GLU A 178 -17.57 -30.97 29.33
CA GLU A 178 -18.70 -30.70 28.45
C GLU A 178 -19.79 -29.93 29.19
N PHE A 179 -20.40 -28.97 28.50
CA PHE A 179 -21.54 -28.26 29.05
C PHE A 179 -22.74 -29.20 29.14
N SER A 180 -23.27 -29.40 30.35
CA SER A 180 -24.57 -29.99 30.60
C SER A 180 -25.50 -28.96 31.25
N ASP A 181 -26.78 -28.97 30.86
CA ASP A 181 -27.82 -28.10 31.46
C ASP A 181 -28.08 -28.43 32.95
N ASP A 182 -27.61 -29.59 33.41
CA ASP A 182 -27.75 -30.09 34.78
C ASP A 182 -26.66 -29.51 35.70
N GLY A 183 -26.73 -28.19 35.93
CA GLY A 183 -26.16 -27.48 37.09
C GLY A 183 -24.80 -27.96 37.61
N LEU A 184 -23.73 -27.76 36.82
CA LEU A 184 -22.34 -27.99 37.27
C LEU A 184 -21.83 -26.84 38.16
N GLU A 185 -21.02 -27.19 39.16
CA GLU A 185 -20.25 -26.22 39.95
C GLU A 185 -19.34 -25.40 39.02
N ILE A 186 -19.54 -24.08 39.04
CA ILE A 186 -18.82 -23.13 38.18
C ILE A 186 -17.33 -23.05 38.58
N GLU A 187 -16.91 -23.66 39.69
CA GLU A 187 -15.53 -23.62 40.19
C GLU A 187 -14.75 -24.89 39.76
N CYS A 188 -13.59 -24.75 39.10
CA CYS A 188 -12.63 -25.86 38.87
C CYS A 188 -12.10 -26.33 40.22
N GLU A 189 -11.70 -27.60 40.30
CA GLU A 189 -11.00 -28.18 41.46
C GLU A 189 -9.77 -27.36 41.91
N CYS A 190 -9.22 -26.51 41.03
CA CYS A 190 -8.14 -25.59 41.36
C CYS A 190 -8.60 -24.27 42.03
N GLY A 191 -9.89 -24.12 42.37
CA GLY A 191 -10.47 -22.92 42.98
C GLY A 191 -10.68 -21.74 42.02
N SER A 192 -10.74 -21.98 40.71
CA SER A 192 -10.94 -20.92 39.70
C SER A 192 -12.25 -21.11 38.95
N THR A 193 -12.97 -20.03 38.69
CA THR A 193 -14.23 -20.02 37.95
C THR A 193 -14.03 -20.49 36.50
N ARG A 194 -14.71 -21.55 36.09
CA ARG A 194 -14.78 -22.10 34.74
C ARG A 194 -15.53 -21.13 33.82
N GLU A 195 -15.07 -21.01 32.59
CA GLU A 195 -15.69 -20.18 31.54
C GLU A 195 -16.40 -21.04 30.51
N LEU A 196 -17.54 -20.54 30.01
CA LEU A 196 -18.30 -21.15 28.92
C LEU A 196 -17.69 -20.77 27.57
N LYS A 197 -17.24 -21.76 26.78
CA LYS A 197 -16.62 -21.55 25.46
C LYS A 197 -17.15 -22.53 24.43
N PHE A 198 -17.42 -22.03 23.22
CA PHE A 198 -17.60 -22.88 22.05
C PHE A 198 -16.24 -23.43 21.63
N GLN A 199 -16.08 -24.74 21.73
CA GLN A 199 -14.99 -25.47 21.14
C GLN A 199 -15.45 -26.02 19.80
N TYR A 200 -14.71 -25.67 18.75
CA TYR A 200 -14.93 -26.24 17.43
C TYR A 200 -13.96 -27.40 17.27
N SER A 201 -14.51 -28.60 17.10
CA SER A 201 -13.73 -29.82 16.92
C SER A 201 -14.12 -30.46 15.60
N PHE A 202 -13.11 -30.95 14.88
CA PHE A 202 -13.37 -31.76 13.71
C PHE A 202 -13.81 -33.16 14.17
N LEU A 203 -14.76 -33.75 13.46
CA LEU A 203 -15.41 -35.00 13.83
C LEU A 203 -14.51 -36.27 13.80
N ASP A 204 -13.26 -36.22 13.29
CA ASP A 204 -12.41 -37.43 13.14
C ASP A 204 -10.87 -37.23 13.32
N ASP A 205 -10.20 -38.30 13.76
CA ASP A 205 -8.74 -38.49 14.04
C ASP A 205 -7.81 -38.48 12.80
N PHE A 206 -8.33 -38.08 11.63
CA PHE A 206 -7.70 -38.19 10.31
C PHE A 206 -6.43 -37.33 10.08
N PHE A 207 -6.13 -36.39 10.97
CA PHE A 207 -5.13 -35.34 10.73
C PHE A 207 -3.68 -35.69 11.10
N GLY A 208 -3.43 -36.79 11.79
CA GLY A 208 -2.06 -37.25 12.10
C GLY A 208 -1.27 -37.73 10.87
N THR A 209 -1.96 -38.09 9.78
CA THR A 209 -1.37 -38.82 8.64
C THR A 209 -1.21 -38.00 7.35
N ASN A 210 -2.00 -36.93 7.13
CA ASN A 210 -2.09 -36.24 5.81
C ASN A 210 -1.42 -34.86 5.70
N LEU A 211 -0.83 -34.31 6.76
CA LEU A 211 -0.02 -33.06 6.72
C LEU A 211 1.29 -33.17 5.91
N ARG A 212 1.45 -34.21 5.08
CA ARG A 212 2.62 -34.45 4.24
C ARG A 212 2.58 -33.77 2.85
N PHE A 213 1.43 -33.29 2.38
CA PHE A 213 1.31 -32.66 1.05
C PHE A 213 0.90 -31.17 1.16
N ARG A 214 1.75 -30.26 0.66
CA ARG A 214 1.68 -28.79 0.82
C ARG A 214 1.22 -28.11 -0.48
N ASP A 215 0.35 -27.10 -0.42
CA ASP A 215 -0.04 -26.25 -1.57
C ASP A 215 0.81 -24.96 -1.61
N GLY A 216 1.78 -24.89 -2.54
CA GLY A 216 2.80 -23.83 -2.64
C GLY A 216 2.48 -22.67 -3.58
N ARG A 217 1.31 -22.68 -4.25
CA ARG A 217 0.94 -21.72 -5.32
C ARG A 217 0.93 -20.26 -4.88
N TRP A 218 0.63 -20.00 -3.61
CA TRP A 218 0.67 -18.65 -3.05
C TRP A 218 2.06 -18.02 -3.16
N PHE A 219 3.10 -18.85 -3.04
CA PHE A 219 4.49 -18.43 -3.04
C PHE A 219 4.98 -18.12 -4.45
N GLU A 220 4.58 -18.92 -5.44
CA GLU A 220 4.81 -18.67 -6.87
C GLU A 220 4.17 -17.33 -7.29
N TRP A 221 2.89 -17.12 -6.95
CA TRP A 221 2.19 -15.85 -7.22
C TRP A 221 2.90 -14.67 -6.57
N TYR A 222 3.34 -14.83 -5.33
CA TYR A 222 4.06 -13.78 -4.61
C TYR A 222 5.36 -13.38 -5.31
N VAL A 223 6.19 -14.36 -5.67
CA VAL A 223 7.46 -14.12 -6.37
C VAL A 223 7.20 -13.44 -7.71
N TYR A 224 6.16 -13.87 -8.43
CA TYR A 224 5.72 -13.23 -9.68
C TYR A 224 5.35 -11.75 -9.48
N GLU A 225 4.48 -11.41 -8.54
CA GLU A 225 4.04 -10.03 -8.28
C GLU A 225 5.22 -9.11 -7.92
N ILE A 226 6.19 -9.61 -7.15
CA ILE A 226 7.42 -8.86 -6.87
C ILE A 226 8.22 -8.63 -8.14
N CYS A 227 8.43 -9.68 -8.93
CA CYS A 227 9.17 -9.56 -10.18
C CYS A 227 8.51 -8.55 -11.12
N GLN A 228 7.18 -8.51 -11.24
CA GLN A 228 6.47 -7.52 -12.06
C GLN A 228 6.72 -6.08 -11.64
N SER A 229 7.03 -5.87 -10.37
CA SER A 229 7.31 -4.56 -9.80
C SER A 229 8.75 -4.11 -10.04
N ILE A 230 9.60 -5.02 -10.55
CA ILE A 230 11.03 -4.83 -10.71
C ILE A 230 11.41 -4.88 -12.20
N TYR A 231 10.84 -5.81 -12.95
CA TYR A 231 11.19 -6.06 -14.35
C TYR A 231 10.01 -5.72 -15.27
N ASP A 232 10.32 -5.36 -16.50
CA ASP A 232 9.31 -4.97 -17.50
C ASP A 232 8.60 -6.18 -18.13
N HIS A 233 9.31 -7.29 -18.30
CA HIS A 233 8.78 -8.51 -18.93
C HIS A 233 8.85 -9.62 -17.90
N VAL A 234 7.68 -10.01 -17.37
CA VAL A 234 7.54 -11.05 -16.34
C VAL A 234 6.30 -11.88 -16.63
N ASP A 235 6.47 -13.19 -16.57
CA ASP A 235 5.41 -14.19 -16.73
C ASP A 235 5.49 -15.25 -15.63
N HIS A 236 4.48 -16.11 -15.54
CA HIS A 236 4.38 -17.13 -14.49
C HIS A 236 3.74 -18.42 -14.99
N ASN A 237 4.12 -19.54 -14.35
CA ASN A 237 3.58 -20.87 -14.55
C ASN A 237 3.43 -21.25 -16.03
N LEU A 238 4.48 -20.96 -16.82
CA LEU A 238 4.50 -21.24 -18.25
C LEU A 238 4.72 -22.73 -18.48
N LEU A 239 3.84 -23.34 -19.27
CA LEU A 239 4.02 -24.71 -19.72
C LEU A 239 4.87 -24.68 -21.00
N ILE A 240 6.03 -25.32 -20.93
CA ILE A 240 6.98 -25.39 -22.02
C ILE A 240 7.13 -26.80 -22.55
N LYS A 241 7.51 -26.88 -23.81
CA LYS A 241 7.78 -28.11 -24.55
C LYS A 241 9.18 -28.03 -25.16
N TYR A 242 9.99 -29.05 -24.92
CA TYR A 242 11.39 -29.09 -25.35
C TYR A 242 11.81 -30.51 -25.74
N GLU A 243 12.90 -30.63 -26.49
CA GLU A 243 13.50 -31.90 -26.89
C GLU A 243 14.85 -32.08 -26.20
N LYS A 244 15.05 -33.20 -25.50
CA LYS A 244 16.35 -33.57 -24.91
C LYS A 244 16.63 -35.03 -25.20
N SER A 245 17.75 -35.29 -25.88
CA SER A 245 18.15 -36.63 -26.33
C SER A 245 17.14 -37.32 -27.25
N GLY A 246 16.53 -36.59 -28.18
CA GLY A 246 15.55 -37.12 -29.14
C GLY A 246 14.17 -37.43 -28.55
N LEU A 247 13.94 -37.08 -27.27
CA LEU A 247 12.67 -37.27 -26.58
C LEU A 247 12.02 -35.93 -26.28
N GLU A 248 10.78 -35.81 -26.71
CA GLU A 248 9.92 -34.68 -26.40
C GLU A 248 9.49 -34.71 -24.93
N ARG A 249 9.66 -33.59 -24.25
CA ARG A 249 9.38 -33.42 -22.83
C ARG A 249 8.62 -32.13 -22.58
N GLN A 250 7.96 -32.08 -21.42
CA GLN A 250 7.29 -30.88 -20.92
C GLN A 250 7.78 -30.55 -19.52
N ALA A 251 7.81 -29.26 -19.21
CA ALA A 251 8.09 -28.73 -17.88
C ALA A 251 7.26 -27.47 -17.66
N GLU A 252 7.05 -27.15 -16.39
CA GLU A 252 6.48 -25.86 -15.97
C GLU A 252 7.62 -24.96 -15.51
N LEU A 253 7.55 -23.67 -15.85
CA LEU A 253 8.43 -22.63 -15.33
C LEU A 253 7.61 -21.74 -14.39
N ASP A 254 7.93 -21.75 -13.10
CA ASP A 254 7.11 -21.09 -12.07
C ASP A 254 7.06 -19.56 -12.24
N VAL A 255 8.20 -18.88 -12.31
CA VAL A 255 8.29 -17.43 -12.63
C VAL A 255 9.42 -17.19 -13.62
N VAL A 256 9.13 -16.44 -14.69
CA VAL A 256 10.08 -16.15 -15.78
C VAL A 256 10.14 -14.65 -16.01
N PHE A 257 11.33 -14.08 -16.15
CA PHE A 257 11.48 -12.67 -16.47
C PHE A 257 12.73 -12.40 -17.32
N LEU A 258 12.73 -11.24 -17.98
CA LEU A 258 13.91 -10.70 -18.65
C LEU A 258 14.58 -9.68 -17.73
N ALA A 259 15.87 -9.90 -17.43
CA ALA A 259 16.69 -8.91 -16.72
C ALA A 259 16.98 -7.69 -17.62
N GLU A 260 17.55 -6.63 -17.05
CA GLU A 260 17.83 -5.37 -17.78
C GLU A 260 18.76 -5.56 -19.00
N ASN A 261 19.57 -6.62 -19.00
CA ASN A 261 20.45 -7.01 -20.10
C ASN A 261 19.81 -7.97 -21.11
N ASP A 262 18.48 -8.16 -21.07
CA ASP A 262 17.71 -9.12 -21.87
C ASP A 262 18.03 -10.61 -21.59
N ASP A 263 18.74 -10.93 -20.51
CA ASP A 263 18.97 -12.32 -20.08
C ASP A 263 17.68 -12.95 -19.55
N LEU A 264 17.40 -14.18 -19.97
CA LEU A 264 16.24 -14.92 -19.49
C LEU A 264 16.55 -15.57 -18.14
N THR A 265 15.79 -15.15 -17.13
CA THR A 265 15.91 -15.71 -15.77
C THR A 265 14.65 -16.45 -15.37
N VAL A 266 14.83 -17.64 -14.78
CA VAL A 266 13.76 -18.46 -14.23
C VAL A 266 13.93 -18.62 -12.73
N TYR A 267 12.85 -18.40 -11.99
CA TYR A 267 12.75 -18.76 -10.58
C TYR A 267 11.86 -19.98 -10.41
N GLU A 268 12.45 -21.07 -9.90
CA GLU A 268 11.73 -22.24 -9.42
C GLU A 268 11.36 -22.01 -7.95
N CYS A 269 10.07 -21.90 -7.65
CA CYS A 269 9.57 -21.50 -6.34
C CYS A 269 9.20 -22.72 -5.51
N LYS A 270 9.59 -22.74 -4.23
CA LYS A 270 9.23 -23.82 -3.32
C LYS A 270 8.88 -23.35 -1.92
N ASP A 271 7.70 -23.72 -1.42
CA ASP A 271 7.23 -23.35 -0.09
C ASP A 271 7.53 -24.43 0.99
N TYR A 272 8.27 -24.09 2.05
CA TYR A 272 8.47 -24.99 3.20
C TYR A 272 8.43 -24.32 4.58
N LEU A 273 7.56 -24.85 5.44
CA LEU A 273 7.41 -24.42 6.84
C LEU A 273 8.20 -25.24 7.88
N LYS A 274 8.31 -26.56 7.73
CA LYS A 274 8.94 -27.46 8.74
C LYS A 274 9.61 -28.73 8.18
N GLY A 275 9.89 -28.79 6.87
CA GLY A 275 10.44 -29.99 6.23
C GLY A 275 11.64 -29.65 5.34
N ASN A 276 12.60 -30.55 5.25
CA ASN A 276 13.72 -30.43 4.32
C ASN A 276 13.18 -30.62 2.89
N LEU A 277 13.46 -29.67 2.01
CA LEU A 277 13.33 -29.83 0.56
C LEU A 277 14.11 -31.09 0.14
N THR A 278 13.51 -31.92 -0.69
CA THR A 278 14.11 -33.17 -1.18
C THR A 278 14.61 -32.99 -2.61
N LEU A 279 15.64 -33.74 -3.00
CA LEU A 279 16.15 -33.74 -4.38
C LEU A 279 15.06 -34.07 -5.41
N ARG A 280 14.07 -34.89 -5.03
CA ARG A 280 12.95 -35.26 -5.90
C ARG A 280 12.10 -34.05 -6.30
N GLU A 281 11.95 -33.07 -5.41
CA GLU A 281 11.15 -31.87 -5.66
C GLU A 281 11.84 -30.88 -6.62
N LEU A 282 13.15 -31.01 -6.82
CA LEU A 282 13.94 -30.20 -7.75
C LEU A 282 14.42 -30.98 -9.00
N GLN A 283 13.92 -32.20 -9.20
CA GLN A 283 14.36 -33.09 -10.28
C GLN A 283 14.14 -32.54 -11.70
N ASN A 284 13.37 -31.45 -11.84
CA ASN A 284 13.14 -30.81 -13.12
C ASN A 284 14.26 -29.83 -13.49
N LEU A 285 14.98 -29.24 -12.52
CA LEU A 285 16.06 -28.29 -12.78
C LEU A 285 17.16 -28.87 -13.68
N PRO A 286 17.72 -30.09 -13.44
CA PRO A 286 18.70 -30.70 -14.34
C PRO A 286 18.23 -30.89 -15.78
N LYS A 287 16.91 -30.94 -15.99
CA LYS A 287 16.34 -31.20 -17.31
C LYS A 287 16.28 -29.94 -18.17
N ILE A 288 16.09 -28.79 -17.53
CA ILE A 288 15.84 -27.50 -18.21
C ILE A 288 17.00 -26.52 -18.08
N SER A 289 17.89 -26.69 -17.10
CA SER A 289 18.96 -25.72 -16.80
C SER A 289 19.89 -25.46 -17.99
N SER A 290 20.15 -26.46 -18.84
CA SER A 290 20.98 -26.32 -20.06
C SER A 290 20.50 -25.26 -21.05
N PHE A 291 19.19 -24.97 -21.04
CA PHE A 291 18.56 -24.10 -22.02
C PHE A 291 18.46 -22.66 -21.57
N LEU A 292 18.61 -22.40 -20.27
CA LEU A 292 18.28 -21.11 -19.63
C LEU A 292 19.57 -20.36 -19.27
N ASP A 293 19.57 -19.03 -19.45
CA ASP A 293 20.73 -18.18 -19.12
C ASP A 293 20.97 -18.15 -17.61
N ASN A 294 19.89 -17.99 -16.83
CA ASN A 294 19.93 -17.99 -15.38
C ASN A 294 18.74 -18.77 -14.81
N ILE A 295 19.01 -19.60 -13.79
CA ILE A 295 17.96 -20.27 -13.02
C ILE A 295 18.30 -20.23 -11.53
N SER A 296 17.32 -19.83 -10.73
CA SER A 296 17.43 -19.80 -9.27
C SER A 296 16.30 -20.59 -8.64
N VAL A 297 16.61 -21.24 -7.52
CA VAL A 297 15.59 -21.79 -6.63
C VAL A 297 15.27 -20.75 -5.58
N VAL A 298 14.01 -20.31 -5.57
CA VAL A 298 13.47 -19.41 -4.57
C VAL A 298 12.70 -20.24 -3.56
N SER A 299 13.03 -20.12 -2.28
CA SER A 299 12.45 -20.93 -1.21
C SER A 299 11.89 -20.05 -0.10
N SER A 300 10.71 -20.37 0.42
CA SER A 300 10.18 -19.72 1.61
C SER A 300 10.87 -20.20 2.90
N SER A 301 11.69 -21.27 2.81
CA SER A 301 12.45 -21.79 3.94
C SER A 301 13.58 -20.84 4.32
N LYS A 302 13.82 -20.69 5.63
CA LYS A 302 14.93 -19.87 6.14
C LYS A 302 16.30 -20.43 5.77
N HIS A 303 16.44 -21.76 5.72
CA HIS A 303 17.71 -22.42 5.40
C HIS A 303 17.48 -23.74 4.64
N LEU A 304 18.17 -23.89 3.52
CA LEU A 304 18.31 -25.15 2.79
C LEU A 304 19.64 -25.81 3.15
N LYS A 305 19.65 -27.14 3.25
CA LYS A 305 20.86 -27.91 3.58
C LYS A 305 21.92 -27.73 2.49
N ASN A 306 23.16 -27.40 2.88
CA ASN A 306 24.28 -27.21 1.94
C ASN A 306 24.51 -28.42 1.03
N GLN A 307 24.45 -29.64 1.57
CA GLN A 307 24.60 -30.86 0.75
C GLN A 307 23.59 -30.90 -0.40
N MET A 308 22.35 -30.48 -0.15
CA MET A 308 21.31 -30.47 -1.17
C MET A 308 21.59 -29.43 -2.27
N LYS A 309 22.17 -28.28 -1.90
CA LYS A 309 22.62 -27.26 -2.86
C LYS A 309 23.76 -27.80 -3.74
N ILE A 310 24.69 -28.54 -3.15
CA ILE A 310 25.80 -29.20 -3.85
C ILE A 310 25.25 -30.26 -4.81
N ASP A 311 24.44 -31.19 -4.30
CA ASP A 311 23.89 -32.30 -5.08
C ASP A 311 23.09 -31.80 -6.30
N ILE A 312 22.33 -30.71 -6.18
CA ILE A 312 21.59 -30.13 -7.32
C ILE A 312 22.50 -29.45 -8.33
N ASN A 313 23.51 -28.72 -7.85
CA ASN A 313 24.49 -28.09 -8.74
C ASN A 313 25.32 -29.12 -9.50
N GLU A 314 25.69 -30.25 -8.88
CA GLU A 314 26.37 -31.36 -9.57
C GLU A 314 25.52 -32.00 -10.68
N LEU A 315 24.20 -31.89 -10.58
CA LEU A 315 23.25 -32.44 -11.57
C LEU A 315 22.88 -31.44 -12.66
N CYS A 316 23.21 -30.15 -12.51
CA CYS A 316 22.82 -29.11 -13.45
C CYS A 316 24.01 -28.65 -14.30
N ASP A 317 23.75 -28.27 -15.55
CA ASP A 317 24.78 -27.78 -16.46
C ASP A 317 25.23 -26.34 -16.10
N ASN A 318 24.34 -25.58 -15.44
CA ASN A 318 24.58 -24.22 -14.97
C ASN A 318 24.48 -24.16 -13.43
N GLU A 319 25.24 -23.24 -12.83
CA GLU A 319 25.18 -22.99 -11.38
C GLU A 319 23.79 -22.47 -10.99
N ILE A 320 23.11 -23.23 -10.13
CA ILE A 320 21.81 -22.90 -9.57
C ILE A 320 22.02 -22.05 -8.32
N LYS A 321 21.52 -20.81 -8.37
CA LYS A 321 21.49 -19.92 -7.20
C LYS A 321 20.32 -20.29 -6.30
N PHE A 322 20.52 -20.22 -4.99
CA PHE A 322 19.46 -20.47 -4.00
C PHE A 322 19.16 -19.19 -3.25
N ILE A 323 17.91 -18.75 -3.29
CA ILE A 323 17.41 -17.56 -2.60
C ILE A 323 16.47 -18.04 -1.50
N GLU A 324 16.93 -17.98 -0.26
CA GLU A 324 16.19 -18.45 0.92
C GLU A 324 15.25 -17.35 1.44
N GLY A 325 14.27 -17.71 2.27
CA GLY A 325 13.13 -16.83 2.56
C GLY A 325 13.49 -15.49 3.19
N VAL A 326 14.58 -15.43 3.96
CA VAL A 326 15.11 -14.18 4.54
C VAL A 326 15.87 -13.36 3.50
N ASP A 327 16.65 -14.02 2.65
CA ASP A 327 17.43 -13.39 1.59
C ASP A 327 16.51 -12.84 0.48
N LEU A 328 15.32 -13.42 0.31
CA LEU A 328 14.33 -12.98 -0.67
C LEU A 328 13.87 -11.54 -0.43
N GLU A 329 13.54 -11.22 0.82
CA GLU A 329 13.17 -9.86 1.20
C GLU A 329 14.38 -8.92 1.15
N GLU A 330 15.58 -9.36 1.52
CA GLU A 330 16.78 -8.52 1.41
C GLU A 330 17.18 -8.23 -0.05
N LEU A 331 17.06 -9.21 -0.94
CA LEU A 331 17.37 -9.09 -2.36
C LEU A 331 16.42 -8.10 -3.07
N PHE A 332 15.13 -8.13 -2.70
CA PHE A 332 14.10 -7.34 -3.39
C PHE A 332 13.66 -6.08 -2.67
N LEU A 333 13.76 -6.04 -1.34
CA LEU A 333 13.32 -4.95 -0.45
C LEU A 333 14.50 -4.39 0.35
N SER A 334 15.63 -4.17 -0.34
CA SER A 334 16.74 -3.35 0.17
C SER A 334 16.60 -1.89 -0.27
N GLU A 335 17.19 -0.98 0.49
CA GLU A 335 17.20 0.45 0.19
C GLU A 335 17.81 0.72 -1.17
N LYS A 336 18.96 0.09 -1.45
CA LYS A 336 19.63 0.16 -2.74
C LYS A 336 18.72 -0.28 -3.87
N ARG A 337 18.05 -1.44 -3.74
CA ARG A 337 17.20 -1.95 -4.82
C ARG A 337 16.01 -1.05 -5.10
N VAL A 338 15.39 -0.49 -4.07
CA VAL A 338 14.26 0.44 -4.25
C VAL A 338 14.71 1.75 -4.88
N LEU A 339 15.88 2.28 -4.49
CA LEU A 339 16.49 3.45 -5.15
C LEU A 339 16.81 3.16 -6.61
N ASP A 340 17.41 2.01 -6.93
CA ASP A 340 17.69 1.61 -8.32
C ASP A 340 16.39 1.55 -9.14
N VAL A 341 15.30 1.01 -8.59
CA VAL A 341 14.00 0.94 -9.27
C VAL A 341 13.39 2.33 -9.50
N PHE A 342 13.56 3.26 -8.55
CA PHE A 342 13.18 4.66 -8.79
C PHE A 342 13.95 5.25 -9.98
N ASP A 343 15.26 4.98 -10.04
CA ASP A 343 16.16 5.55 -11.04
C ASP A 343 16.00 4.90 -12.43
N THR A 344 15.65 3.60 -12.53
CA THR A 344 15.60 2.86 -13.81
C THR A 344 14.21 2.49 -14.31
N SER A 345 13.29 2.18 -13.40
CA SER A 345 12.01 1.53 -13.72
C SER A 345 10.79 2.41 -13.45
N GLY A 346 11.00 3.58 -12.83
CA GLY A 346 10.02 4.65 -12.65
C GLY A 346 9.39 4.73 -11.27
N VAL A 347 8.85 5.92 -10.97
CA VAL A 347 8.34 6.31 -9.63
C VAL A 347 7.23 5.38 -9.14
N GLU A 348 6.27 4.98 -9.98
CA GLU A 348 5.14 4.15 -9.56
C GLU A 348 5.59 2.77 -9.02
N LYS A 349 6.49 2.10 -9.74
CA LYS A 349 7.06 0.82 -9.34
C LYS A 349 7.91 0.96 -8.07
N GLY A 350 8.74 2.00 -8.01
CA GLY A 350 9.55 2.28 -6.82
C GLY A 350 8.70 2.57 -5.58
N ILE A 351 7.62 3.35 -5.70
CA ILE A 351 6.69 3.64 -4.60
C ILE A 351 6.03 2.35 -4.10
N PHE A 352 5.67 1.44 -5.01
CA PHE A 352 5.10 0.16 -4.62
C PHE A 352 6.07 -0.67 -3.76
N LEU A 353 7.35 -0.74 -4.14
CA LEU A 353 8.37 -1.44 -3.35
C LEU A 353 8.67 -0.70 -2.04
N PHE A 354 8.81 0.63 -2.10
CA PHE A 354 9.05 1.49 -0.95
C PHE A 354 8.00 1.28 0.14
N GLN A 355 6.72 1.19 -0.22
CA GLN A 355 5.63 1.00 0.73
C GLN A 355 5.69 -0.33 1.48
N LYS A 356 6.39 -1.35 0.94
CA LYS A 356 6.59 -2.66 1.57
C LYS A 356 7.71 -2.67 2.60
N LEU A 357 8.56 -1.64 2.63
CA LEU A 357 9.68 -1.56 3.55
C LEU A 357 9.22 -1.26 4.99
N ASN A 358 10.04 -1.66 5.96
CA ASN A 358 9.88 -1.18 7.33
C ASN A 358 10.25 0.31 7.43
N ASP A 359 9.87 0.95 8.54
CA ASP A 359 10.01 2.40 8.68
C ASP A 359 11.48 2.85 8.70
N ILE A 360 12.41 2.04 9.23
CA ILE A 360 13.85 2.35 9.19
C ILE A 360 14.35 2.47 7.75
N LYS A 361 14.04 1.48 6.91
CA LYS A 361 14.45 1.49 5.50
C LYS A 361 13.76 2.61 4.71
N LYS A 362 12.48 2.90 5.01
CA LYS A 362 11.74 4.02 4.40
C LYS A 362 12.38 5.36 4.75
N MET A 363 12.77 5.54 6.01
CA MET A 363 13.47 6.73 6.49
C MET A 363 14.78 6.90 5.72
N ASN A 364 15.64 5.87 5.68
CA ASN A 364 16.92 5.92 4.99
C ASN A 364 16.80 6.28 3.50
N ILE A 365 15.82 5.71 2.79
CA ILE A 365 15.54 6.07 1.39
C ILE A 365 15.09 7.51 1.28
N SER A 366 14.14 7.94 2.12
CA SER A 366 13.61 9.30 2.09
C SER A 366 14.71 10.32 2.38
N THR A 367 15.56 10.05 3.36
CA THR A 367 16.76 10.83 3.68
C THR A 367 17.71 10.88 2.49
N THR A 368 17.93 9.76 1.80
CA THR A 368 18.78 9.70 0.59
C THR A 368 18.21 10.57 -0.54
N VAL A 369 16.90 10.51 -0.79
CA VAL A 369 16.24 11.34 -1.81
C VAL A 369 16.32 12.83 -1.42
N LEU A 370 16.12 13.17 -0.14
CA LEU A 370 16.32 14.53 0.37
C LEU A 370 17.76 15.02 0.16
N ASP A 371 18.76 14.18 0.45
CA ASP A 371 20.17 14.52 0.24
C ASP A 371 20.47 14.75 -1.25
N ARG A 372 19.84 13.99 -2.17
CA ARG A 372 19.93 14.23 -3.62
C ARG A 372 19.32 15.57 -4.03
N ILE A 373 18.18 15.96 -3.46
CA ILE A 373 17.57 17.28 -3.68
C ILE A 373 18.49 18.38 -3.15
N ILE A 374 19.02 18.25 -1.94
CA ILE A 374 19.88 19.25 -1.31
C ILE A 374 21.20 19.41 -2.08
N SER A 375 21.86 18.30 -2.41
CA SER A 375 23.15 18.32 -3.12
C SER A 375 23.05 18.88 -4.55
N SER A 376 21.88 18.78 -5.18
CA SER A 376 21.58 19.41 -6.47
C SER A 376 21.05 20.84 -6.34
N ASN A 377 20.95 21.42 -5.13
CA ASN A 377 20.27 22.69 -4.86
C ASN A 377 18.84 22.74 -5.43
N ALA A 378 18.14 21.60 -5.43
CA ALA A 378 16.86 21.38 -6.06
C ALA A 378 16.83 21.67 -7.58
N GLU A 379 17.95 21.48 -8.29
CA GLU A 379 17.98 21.61 -9.76
C GLU A 379 17.61 20.31 -10.51
N ASP A 380 17.23 19.27 -9.78
CA ASP A 380 16.74 17.99 -10.29
C ASP A 380 15.23 17.83 -10.02
N ALA A 381 14.40 18.11 -11.04
CA ALA A 381 12.96 18.02 -10.95
C ALA A 381 12.45 16.59 -10.67
N ASP A 382 13.17 15.57 -11.13
CA ASP A 382 12.75 14.18 -10.97
C ASP A 382 12.87 13.77 -9.48
N GLN A 383 13.91 14.23 -8.79
CA GLN A 383 14.06 13.99 -7.34
C GLN A 383 13.02 14.75 -6.52
N ILE A 384 12.69 16.00 -6.90
CA ILE A 384 11.63 16.80 -6.24
C ILE A 384 10.26 16.09 -6.37
N ASN A 385 9.95 15.61 -7.57
CA ASN A 385 8.72 14.87 -7.84
C ASN A 385 8.68 13.53 -7.09
N LEU A 386 9.78 12.79 -7.09
CA LEU A 386 9.90 11.55 -6.34
C LEU A 386 9.61 11.76 -4.85
N MET A 387 10.23 12.77 -4.23
CA MET A 387 10.00 13.04 -2.81
C MET A 387 8.56 13.46 -2.52
N SER A 388 7.94 14.22 -3.42
CA SER A 388 6.51 14.59 -3.32
C SER A 388 5.60 13.35 -3.34
N GLU A 389 5.88 12.39 -4.22
CA GLU A 389 5.14 11.12 -4.27
C GLU A 389 5.39 10.25 -3.04
N ILE A 390 6.63 10.19 -2.52
CA ILE A 390 6.94 9.50 -1.26
C ILE A 390 6.09 10.09 -0.13
N ILE A 391 6.06 11.42 0.02
CA ILE A 391 5.29 12.09 1.06
C ILE A 391 3.79 11.80 0.91
N GLY A 392 3.25 12.00 -0.30
CA GLY A 392 1.82 11.85 -0.59
C GLY A 392 1.30 10.41 -0.47
N LYS A 393 2.17 9.40 -0.53
CA LYS A 393 1.80 7.98 -0.52
C LYS A 393 2.18 7.25 0.77
N THR A 394 2.78 7.92 1.74
CA THR A 394 3.25 7.32 3.00
C THR A 394 2.33 7.68 4.15
N LYS A 395 1.83 6.66 4.85
CA LYS A 395 1.09 6.85 6.10
C LYS A 395 2.08 7.23 7.20
N ASN A 396 1.69 8.13 8.09
CA ASN A 396 2.51 8.61 9.20
C ASN A 396 3.85 9.23 8.75
N ILE A 397 3.88 9.84 7.57
CA ILE A 397 5.08 10.48 7.02
C ILE A 397 5.69 11.53 7.98
N CYS A 398 4.86 12.21 8.78
CA CYS A 398 5.34 13.15 9.79
C CYS A 398 6.28 12.49 10.80
N THR A 399 5.88 11.34 11.36
CA THR A 399 6.72 10.57 12.29
C THR A 399 7.98 10.04 11.61
N LEU A 400 7.87 9.65 10.33
CA LEU A 400 9.01 9.10 9.58
C LEU A 400 10.11 10.14 9.33
N LEU A 401 9.74 11.40 9.12
CA LEU A 401 10.67 12.47 8.74
C LEU A 401 10.93 13.50 9.85
N ASP A 402 10.46 13.24 11.06
CA ASP A 402 10.62 14.16 12.21
C ASP A 402 12.10 14.41 12.54
N SER A 403 12.96 13.40 12.38
CA SER A 403 14.41 13.54 12.55
C SER A 403 15.11 14.28 11.41
N GLU A 404 14.42 14.52 10.29
CA GLU A 404 14.97 15.13 9.07
C GLU A 404 14.48 16.57 8.87
N ILE A 405 13.88 17.20 9.89
CA ILE A 405 13.32 18.55 9.81
C ILE A 405 14.31 19.55 9.21
N ASP A 406 15.57 19.57 9.65
CA ASP A 406 16.58 20.50 9.12
C ASP A 406 16.82 20.33 7.62
N LYS A 407 16.85 19.08 7.13
CA LYS A 407 16.97 18.79 5.68
C LYS A 407 15.73 19.24 4.92
N LEU A 408 14.55 19.05 5.50
CA LEU A 408 13.31 19.57 4.93
C LEU A 408 13.33 21.10 4.87
N LYS A 409 13.85 21.80 5.90
CA LYS A 409 13.97 23.27 5.88
C LYS A 409 14.88 23.76 4.74
N ILE A 410 16.02 23.09 4.54
CA ILE A 410 16.99 23.42 3.47
C ILE A 410 16.38 23.17 2.08
N SER A 411 15.83 21.99 1.84
CA SER A 411 15.22 21.63 0.55
C SER A 411 13.99 22.49 0.22
N THR A 412 13.20 22.88 1.23
CA THR A 412 12.12 23.86 1.12
C THR A 412 12.65 25.22 0.64
N SER A 413 13.74 25.71 1.24
CA SER A 413 14.36 26.97 0.83
C SER A 413 14.78 26.94 -0.64
N TYR A 414 15.43 25.85 -1.09
CA TYR A 414 15.81 25.70 -2.50
C TYR A 414 14.60 25.64 -3.45
N CYS A 415 13.55 24.91 -3.08
CA CYS A 415 12.32 24.85 -3.89
C CYS A 415 11.61 26.20 -3.96
N PHE A 416 11.66 27.00 -2.90
CA PHE A 416 11.11 28.35 -2.91
C PHE A 416 11.96 29.29 -3.80
N GLU A 417 13.29 29.19 -3.75
CA GLU A 417 14.18 29.93 -4.66
C GLU A 417 13.97 29.55 -6.13
N ASN A 418 13.67 28.29 -6.43
CA ASN A 418 13.29 27.86 -7.78
C ASN A 418 12.06 28.61 -8.30
N ILE A 419 11.02 28.71 -7.47
CA ILE A 419 9.80 29.46 -7.78
C ILE A 419 10.09 30.94 -8.09
N LYS A 420 10.93 31.60 -7.27
CA LYS A 420 11.31 33.00 -7.46
C LYS A 420 12.02 33.24 -8.78
N ASN A 421 12.86 32.29 -9.16
CA ASN A 421 13.69 32.34 -10.36
C ASN A 421 13.02 31.71 -11.60
N ASP A 422 11.71 31.41 -11.54
CA ASP A 422 10.91 30.78 -12.61
C ASP A 422 11.47 29.43 -13.11
N ARG A 423 12.10 28.66 -12.22
CA ARG A 423 12.63 27.30 -12.48
C ARG A 423 11.80 26.25 -11.76
N PHE A 424 11.55 25.11 -12.42
CA PHE A 424 10.85 23.94 -11.84
C PHE A 424 9.58 24.28 -11.04
N VAL A 425 8.88 25.34 -11.47
CA VAL A 425 7.84 26.01 -10.69
C VAL A 425 6.73 25.05 -10.26
N ALA A 426 6.30 24.17 -11.17
CA ALA A 426 5.25 23.19 -10.90
C ALA A 426 5.69 22.17 -9.83
N ASP A 427 6.84 21.56 -10.05
CA ASP A 427 7.40 20.48 -9.22
C ASP A 427 7.72 21.00 -7.81
N SER A 428 8.40 22.15 -7.71
CA SER A 428 8.68 22.83 -6.44
C SER A 428 7.40 23.20 -5.69
N THR A 429 6.33 23.62 -6.38
CA THR A 429 5.06 23.95 -5.71
C THR A 429 4.34 22.71 -5.19
N ILE A 430 4.36 21.60 -5.94
CA ILE A 430 3.82 20.32 -5.49
C ILE A 430 4.58 19.82 -4.25
N TYR A 431 5.91 19.96 -4.27
CA TYR A 431 6.77 19.60 -3.15
C TYR A 431 6.46 20.43 -1.91
N LEU A 432 6.45 21.76 -2.01
CA LEU A 432 6.13 22.65 -0.89
C LEU A 432 4.75 22.35 -0.30
N ARG A 433 3.76 22.05 -1.14
CA ARG A 433 2.43 21.61 -0.68
C ARG A 433 2.48 20.28 0.07
N SER A 434 3.30 19.34 -0.37
CA SER A 434 3.47 18.05 0.30
C SER A 434 4.14 18.24 1.66
N ILE A 435 5.18 19.07 1.71
CA ILE A 435 5.89 19.46 2.93
C ILE A 435 4.97 20.17 3.93
N PHE A 436 4.06 21.01 3.45
CA PHE A 436 3.07 21.67 4.30
C PHE A 436 2.17 20.71 5.09
N THR A 437 2.01 19.46 4.63
CA THR A 437 1.27 18.44 5.37
C THR A 437 2.07 17.84 6.54
N ILE A 438 3.39 18.06 6.57
CA ILE A 438 4.31 17.53 7.56
C ILE A 438 4.55 18.54 8.69
N PHE A 439 5.03 19.75 8.37
CA PHE A 439 5.30 20.80 9.35
C PHE A 439 4.67 22.12 8.92
N LYS A 440 3.40 22.30 9.25
CA LYS A 440 2.64 23.47 8.84
C LYS A 440 3.22 24.79 9.38
N GLU A 441 3.57 24.81 10.66
CA GLU A 441 3.97 26.04 11.36
C GLU A 441 5.41 26.46 10.98
N ASP A 442 6.37 25.52 10.98
CA ASP A 442 7.76 25.86 10.62
C ASP A 442 7.92 26.22 9.14
N LEU A 443 6.97 25.88 8.27
CA LEU A 443 7.06 26.25 6.86
C LEU A 443 7.06 27.77 6.67
N PHE A 444 6.30 28.48 7.50
CA PHE A 444 6.20 29.95 7.45
C PHE A 444 7.41 30.65 8.06
N GLU A 445 8.31 29.94 8.75
CA GLU A 445 9.62 30.47 9.11
C GLU A 445 10.58 30.54 7.93
N ILE A 446 10.34 29.71 6.89
CA ILE A 446 11.22 29.56 5.73
C ILE A 446 10.70 30.35 4.54
N ILE A 447 9.38 30.30 4.31
CA ILE A 447 8.74 30.97 3.17
C ILE A 447 8.25 32.35 3.60
N ASP A 448 8.75 33.40 2.96
CA ASP A 448 8.12 34.72 3.04
C ASP A 448 6.76 34.66 2.32
N LEU A 449 5.68 34.72 3.10
CA LEU A 449 4.32 34.69 2.59
C LEU A 449 4.02 35.84 1.63
N ASN A 450 4.53 37.05 1.89
CA ASN A 450 4.32 38.18 0.97
C ASN A 450 4.97 37.90 -0.38
N GLU A 451 6.21 37.41 -0.36
CA GLU A 451 6.92 37.06 -1.58
C GLU A 451 6.26 35.87 -2.30
N PHE A 452 5.74 34.89 -1.57
CA PHE A 452 4.98 33.77 -2.13
C PHE A 452 3.69 34.23 -2.83
N PHE A 453 2.89 35.09 -2.19
CA PHE A 453 1.69 35.67 -2.79
C PHE A 453 2.02 36.56 -4.00
N GLU A 454 3.12 37.32 -3.94
CA GLU A 454 3.60 38.11 -5.08
C GLU A 454 3.94 37.21 -6.29
N ASN A 455 4.68 36.13 -6.05
CA ASN A 455 5.00 35.14 -7.09
C ASN A 455 3.75 34.46 -7.64
N ALA A 456 2.78 34.14 -6.78
CA ALA A 456 1.50 33.59 -7.22
C ALA A 456 0.80 34.49 -8.26
N THR A 457 0.90 35.82 -8.11
CA THR A 457 0.32 36.76 -9.09
C THR A 457 0.92 36.62 -10.49
N ARG A 458 2.13 36.04 -10.65
CA ARG A 458 2.76 35.79 -11.96
C ARG A 458 2.18 34.54 -12.63
N TYR A 459 1.80 33.54 -11.84
CA TYR A 459 1.39 32.21 -12.34
C TYR A 459 -0.14 32.01 -12.39
N LEU A 460 -0.90 32.81 -11.66
CA LEU A 460 -2.37 32.80 -11.67
C LEU A 460 -2.94 33.62 -12.83
N SER A 461 -2.62 33.22 -14.07
CA SER A 461 -3.22 33.81 -15.27
C SER A 461 -4.48 33.05 -15.71
N PRO A 462 -5.60 33.70 -16.03
CA PRO A 462 -6.80 33.04 -16.55
C PRO A 462 -6.68 32.57 -18.00
N ILE A 463 -5.59 32.93 -18.70
CA ILE A 463 -5.38 32.56 -20.11
C ILE A 463 -5.17 31.03 -20.21
N PRO A 464 -5.99 30.28 -20.97
CA PRO A 464 -5.97 28.81 -20.98
C PRO A 464 -4.68 28.19 -21.52
N GLU A 465 -4.04 28.81 -22.51
CA GLU A 465 -2.97 28.20 -23.32
C GLU A 465 -1.56 28.38 -22.74
N VAL A 466 -1.38 29.25 -21.74
CA VAL A 466 -0.06 29.53 -21.15
C VAL A 466 -0.08 29.25 -19.65
N GLY A 467 0.65 28.20 -19.24
CA GLY A 467 1.00 28.01 -17.83
C GLY A 467 0.04 27.18 -16.98
N TYR A 468 -0.89 26.39 -17.55
CA TYR A 468 -1.76 25.49 -16.76
C TYR A 468 -0.97 24.60 -15.77
N ASN A 469 0.16 24.05 -16.23
CA ASN A 469 1.03 23.18 -15.42
C ASN A 469 1.67 23.91 -14.22
N LYS A 470 1.86 25.25 -14.29
CA LYS A 470 2.36 26.07 -13.18
C LYS A 470 1.20 26.57 -12.30
N ARG A 471 0.11 27.04 -12.93
CA ARG A 471 -1.09 27.59 -12.28
C ARG A 471 -1.78 26.59 -11.36
N ARG A 472 -1.94 25.34 -11.80
CA ARG A 472 -2.69 24.31 -11.07
C ARG A 472 -2.04 23.96 -9.73
N PRO A 473 -0.75 23.62 -9.65
CA PRO A 473 -0.05 23.44 -8.38
C PRO A 473 -0.18 24.64 -7.45
N PHE A 474 0.04 25.85 -7.97
CA PHE A 474 -0.06 27.10 -7.19
C PHE A 474 -1.43 27.30 -6.57
N TYR A 475 -2.49 27.17 -7.38
CA TYR A 475 -3.86 27.30 -6.92
C TYR A 475 -4.15 26.34 -5.75
N TYR A 476 -3.80 25.06 -5.88
CA TYR A 476 -4.06 24.09 -4.82
C TYR A 476 -3.24 24.33 -3.56
N PHE A 477 -1.99 24.79 -3.70
CA PHE A 477 -1.17 25.10 -2.53
C PHE A 477 -1.67 26.34 -1.80
N LEU A 478 -2.05 27.40 -2.53
CA LEU A 478 -2.66 28.61 -1.97
C LEU A 478 -3.94 28.31 -1.19
N CYS A 479 -4.86 27.56 -1.79
CA CYS A 479 -6.08 27.15 -1.10
C CYS A 479 -5.77 26.35 0.17
N ALA A 480 -4.73 25.50 0.14
CA ALA A 480 -4.31 24.76 1.33
C ALA A 480 -3.75 25.70 2.42
N ILE A 481 -2.91 26.67 2.07
CA ILE A 481 -2.33 27.63 3.02
C ILE A 481 -3.44 28.46 3.67
N VAL A 482 -4.30 29.11 2.87
CA VAL A 482 -5.32 30.04 3.37
C VAL A 482 -6.43 29.35 4.16
N ASN A 483 -6.93 28.21 3.68
CA ASN A 483 -8.01 27.49 4.38
C ASN A 483 -7.51 26.77 5.64
N SER A 484 -6.20 26.63 5.80
CA SER A 484 -5.65 26.01 7.01
C SER A 484 -5.58 27.07 8.11
N THR A 485 -6.42 26.95 9.14
CA THR A 485 -6.44 27.82 10.34
C THR A 485 -5.01 28.16 10.82
N GLY A 486 -4.48 29.35 10.53
CA GLY A 486 -3.10 29.67 10.90
C GLY A 486 -2.37 30.77 10.13
N ILE A 487 -2.93 31.37 9.08
CA ILE A 487 -2.32 32.59 8.53
C ILE A 487 -2.68 33.76 9.45
N ASP A 488 -1.69 34.29 10.15
CA ASP A 488 -1.83 35.59 10.78
C ASP A 488 -1.74 36.69 9.71
N VAL A 489 -2.92 37.17 9.31
CA VAL A 489 -3.05 38.21 8.29
C VAL A 489 -2.34 39.50 8.68
N SER A 490 -2.01 39.74 9.96
CA SER A 490 -1.30 40.95 10.37
C SER A 490 0.12 41.08 9.80
N PHE A 491 0.74 39.98 9.37
CA PHE A 491 2.07 39.97 8.73
C PHE A 491 2.04 40.17 7.21
N LEU A 492 0.85 40.24 6.60
CA LEU A 492 0.69 40.43 5.16
C LEU A 492 0.61 41.91 4.79
N LYS A 493 1.31 42.30 3.73
CA LYS A 493 1.33 43.66 3.20
C LYS A 493 0.06 43.93 2.41
N GLN A 494 -0.59 45.05 2.73
CA GLN A 494 -1.81 45.51 2.08
C GLN A 494 -1.70 45.48 0.55
N GLU A 495 -0.70 46.16 -0.02
CA GLU A 495 -0.51 46.29 -1.47
C GLU A 495 -0.32 44.92 -2.17
N THR A 496 0.42 44.00 -1.53
CA THR A 496 0.65 42.65 -2.06
C THR A 496 -0.64 41.85 -2.08
N MET A 497 -1.43 41.91 -1.01
CA MET A 497 -2.71 41.18 -0.93
C MET A 497 -3.76 41.75 -1.88
N GLU A 498 -3.85 43.07 -2.01
CA GLU A 498 -4.77 43.71 -2.96
C GLU A 498 -4.47 43.26 -4.39
N SER A 499 -3.20 43.33 -4.81
CA SER A 499 -2.74 42.86 -6.12
C SER A 499 -3.03 41.38 -6.34
N PHE A 500 -2.79 40.54 -5.31
CA PHE A 500 -3.09 39.13 -5.36
C PHE A 500 -4.58 38.84 -5.53
N ILE A 501 -5.45 39.42 -4.69
CA ILE A 501 -6.89 39.20 -4.73
C ILE A 501 -7.44 39.57 -6.11
N LEU A 502 -7.02 40.71 -6.67
CA LEU A 502 -7.42 41.15 -8.00
C LEU A 502 -7.08 40.13 -9.09
N LYS A 503 -5.91 39.48 -9.01
CA LYS A 503 -5.53 38.42 -9.96
C LYS A 503 -6.15 37.05 -9.63
N PHE A 504 -6.61 36.85 -8.40
CA PHE A 504 -7.23 35.60 -7.99
C PHE A 504 -8.72 35.52 -8.36
N ILE A 505 -9.44 36.65 -8.39
CA ILE A 505 -10.86 36.72 -8.79
C ILE A 505 -11.17 35.97 -10.11
N PRO A 506 -10.39 36.15 -11.20
CA PRO A 506 -10.61 35.41 -12.45
C PRO A 506 -10.54 33.88 -12.33
N MET A 507 -9.95 33.32 -11.26
CA MET A 507 -9.90 31.87 -11.06
C MET A 507 -11.28 31.23 -10.86
N LEU A 508 -12.32 32.02 -10.54
CA LEU A 508 -13.72 31.59 -10.51
C LEU A 508 -14.22 31.05 -11.86
N ASP A 509 -13.65 31.56 -12.95
CA ASP A 509 -13.96 31.16 -14.32
C ASP A 509 -13.01 30.05 -14.83
N VAL A 510 -11.78 29.99 -14.33
CA VAL A 510 -10.80 28.96 -14.75
C VAL A 510 -11.14 27.56 -14.21
N TYR A 511 -11.62 27.47 -12.98
CA TYR A 511 -11.94 26.20 -12.33
C TYR A 511 -13.45 26.01 -12.17
N TYR A 512 -14.08 25.41 -13.18
CA TYR A 512 -15.53 25.25 -13.29
C TYR A 512 -16.19 24.36 -12.22
N GLY A 513 -15.40 23.60 -11.44
CA GLY A 513 -15.91 22.70 -10.40
C GLY A 513 -16.51 23.47 -9.21
N ASN A 514 -17.65 22.99 -8.69
CA ASN A 514 -18.31 23.59 -7.53
C ASN A 514 -17.36 23.79 -6.33
N ILE A 515 -16.57 22.75 -6.01
CA ILE A 515 -15.59 22.78 -4.90
C ILE A 515 -14.51 23.85 -5.15
N SER A 516 -14.02 23.98 -6.38
CA SER A 516 -13.01 24.99 -6.71
C SER A 516 -13.56 26.40 -6.62
N ARG A 517 -14.81 26.64 -7.04
CA ARG A 517 -15.47 27.94 -6.89
C ARG A 517 -15.66 28.29 -5.42
N GLU A 518 -16.11 27.35 -4.60
CA GLU A 518 -16.23 27.53 -3.15
C GLU A 518 -14.88 27.84 -2.50
N ASN A 519 -13.83 27.09 -2.83
CA ASN A 519 -12.47 27.34 -2.33
C ASN A 519 -11.94 28.71 -2.76
N THR A 520 -12.21 29.13 -3.99
CA THR A 520 -11.75 30.44 -4.50
C THR A 520 -12.41 31.58 -3.73
N LEU A 521 -13.73 31.49 -3.52
CA LEU A 521 -14.49 32.48 -2.74
C LEU A 521 -14.09 32.49 -1.26
N MET A 522 -13.82 31.31 -0.69
CA MET A 522 -13.28 31.15 0.67
C MET A 522 -11.95 31.88 0.85
N VAL A 523 -10.99 31.68 -0.06
CA VAL A 523 -9.69 32.38 -0.01
C VAL A 523 -9.88 33.90 -0.06
N ILE A 524 -10.74 34.40 -0.94
CA ILE A 524 -11.00 35.85 -1.03
C ILE A 524 -11.61 36.35 0.29
N LYS A 525 -12.55 35.59 0.87
CA LYS A 525 -13.17 35.92 2.16
C LYS A 525 -12.19 35.89 3.33
N ASP A 526 -11.25 34.96 3.35
CA ASP A 526 -10.27 34.89 4.44
C ASP A 526 -9.25 36.04 4.35
N LEU A 527 -9.09 36.64 3.17
CA LEU A 527 -8.28 37.84 2.92
C LEU A 527 -9.11 39.15 2.89
N TRP A 528 -10.36 39.12 3.37
CA TRP A 528 -11.31 40.25 3.27
C TRP A 528 -10.90 41.50 4.04
N SER A 529 -9.93 41.40 4.96
CA SER A 529 -9.33 42.55 5.65
C SER A 529 -8.57 43.48 4.70
N PHE A 530 -8.10 42.96 3.57
CA PHE A 530 -7.33 43.70 2.57
C PHE A 530 -8.19 44.25 1.43
N LYS A 531 -9.52 44.07 1.48
CA LYS A 531 -10.37 44.46 0.35
C LYS A 531 -10.44 45.97 0.20
N THR A 532 -10.53 46.40 -1.05
CA THR A 532 -10.89 47.75 -1.47
C THR A 532 -12.20 47.71 -2.23
N GLU A 533 -12.83 48.87 -2.42
CA GLU A 533 -14.03 48.98 -3.25
C GLU A 533 -13.80 48.47 -4.68
N GLU A 534 -12.60 48.67 -5.25
CA GLU A 534 -12.26 48.11 -6.56
C GLU A 534 -12.33 46.58 -6.57
N ILE A 535 -11.77 45.93 -5.54
CA ILE A 535 -11.80 44.47 -5.39
C ILE A 535 -13.24 43.96 -5.29
N GLU A 536 -14.06 44.63 -4.47
CA GLU A 536 -15.47 44.29 -4.30
C GLU A 536 -16.21 44.34 -5.63
N ILE A 537 -16.07 45.44 -6.37
CA ILE A 537 -16.76 45.65 -7.65
C ILE A 537 -16.30 44.61 -8.69
N LYS A 538 -15.00 44.35 -8.81
CA LYS A 538 -14.48 43.32 -9.73
C LYS A 538 -14.97 41.91 -9.40
N LEU A 539 -15.06 41.57 -8.12
CA LEU A 539 -15.61 40.28 -7.70
C LEU A 539 -17.07 40.15 -8.10
N ILE A 540 -17.87 41.19 -7.87
CA ILE A 540 -19.29 41.20 -8.23
C ILE A 540 -19.47 41.09 -9.75
N GLU A 541 -18.69 41.82 -10.54
CA GLU A 541 -18.71 41.76 -12.02
C GLU A 541 -18.36 40.37 -12.55
N GLN A 542 -17.33 39.73 -11.97
CA GLN A 542 -16.96 38.37 -12.34
C GLN A 542 -18.07 37.37 -12.01
N ILE A 543 -18.70 37.51 -10.84
CA ILE A 543 -19.84 36.67 -10.44
C ILE A 543 -21.04 36.91 -11.35
N GLU A 544 -21.40 38.16 -11.65
CA GLU A 544 -22.49 38.53 -12.56
C GLU A 544 -22.30 37.89 -13.95
N THR A 545 -21.08 37.97 -14.49
CA THR A 545 -20.72 37.33 -15.77
C THR A 545 -20.98 35.82 -15.72
N LEU A 546 -20.59 35.15 -14.64
CA LEU A 546 -20.78 33.70 -14.49
C LEU A 546 -22.22 33.30 -14.18
N LEU A 547 -22.99 34.17 -13.51
CA LEU A 547 -24.42 33.96 -13.26
C LEU A 547 -25.24 34.09 -14.54
N SER A 548 -24.87 35.00 -15.43
CA SER A 548 -25.50 35.18 -16.73
C SER A 548 -25.09 34.14 -17.77
N ASP A 549 -23.92 33.52 -17.62
CA ASP A 549 -23.47 32.46 -18.52
C ASP A 549 -24.34 31.19 -18.44
N THR A 550 -24.83 30.75 -19.60
CA THR A 550 -25.63 29.54 -19.78
C THR A 550 -24.85 28.24 -19.52
N SER A 551 -23.52 28.27 -19.65
CA SER A 551 -22.65 27.11 -19.43
C SER A 551 -22.41 26.82 -17.94
N THR A 552 -22.60 27.83 -17.07
CA THR A 552 -22.38 27.69 -15.64
C THR A 552 -23.50 26.87 -14.98
N SER A 553 -23.12 25.81 -14.26
CA SER A 553 -24.07 24.91 -13.61
C SER A 553 -24.94 25.62 -12.56
N ARG A 554 -26.18 25.17 -12.39
CA ARG A 554 -27.12 25.70 -11.37
C ARG A 554 -26.52 25.70 -9.96
N ASN A 555 -25.77 24.65 -9.60
CA ASN A 555 -25.12 24.57 -8.29
C ASN A 555 -24.01 25.61 -8.12
N SER A 556 -23.22 25.84 -9.17
CA SER A 556 -22.19 26.89 -9.14
C SER A 556 -22.81 28.28 -9.01
N LYS A 557 -23.91 28.55 -9.74
CA LYS A 557 -24.67 29.80 -9.59
C LYS A 557 -25.14 29.99 -8.16
N LEU A 558 -25.72 28.94 -7.56
CA LEU A 558 -26.18 28.96 -6.18
C LEU A 558 -25.04 29.23 -5.17
N ILE A 559 -23.85 28.67 -5.37
CA ILE A 559 -22.68 28.94 -4.51
C ILE A 559 -22.31 30.42 -4.56
N MET A 560 -22.23 31.00 -5.75
CA MET A 560 -21.85 32.40 -5.93
C MET A 560 -22.92 33.36 -5.41
N SER A 561 -24.21 33.12 -5.71
CA SER A 561 -25.31 33.94 -5.18
C SER A 561 -25.35 33.90 -3.65
N ARG A 562 -25.25 32.72 -3.04
CA ARG A 562 -25.20 32.59 -1.57
C ARG A 562 -23.98 33.28 -0.96
N PHE A 563 -22.85 33.29 -1.65
CA PHE A 563 -21.68 34.01 -1.18
C PHE A 563 -21.95 35.51 -1.12
N LEU A 564 -22.53 36.09 -2.16
CA LEU A 564 -22.92 37.50 -2.17
C LEU A 564 -23.96 37.80 -1.08
N GLU A 565 -25.02 37.01 -0.97
CA GLU A 565 -26.08 37.18 0.05
C GLU A 565 -25.53 37.13 1.48
N ARG A 566 -24.73 36.11 1.79
CA ARG A 566 -24.21 35.89 3.15
C ARG A 566 -23.23 36.96 3.58
N ASN A 567 -22.47 37.52 2.63
CA ASN A 567 -21.46 38.53 2.92
C ASN A 567 -21.94 39.96 2.62
N TYR A 568 -23.20 40.14 2.19
CA TYR A 568 -23.78 41.43 1.82
C TYR A 568 -23.48 42.58 2.82
N PRO A 569 -23.62 42.38 4.15
CA PRO A 569 -23.36 43.46 5.11
C PRO A 569 -21.89 43.89 5.18
N HIS A 570 -20.97 43.10 4.62
CA HIS A 570 -19.53 43.35 4.67
C HIS A 570 -18.98 44.04 3.42
N PHE A 571 -19.82 44.32 2.42
CA PHE A 571 -19.48 45.11 1.23
C PHE A 571 -19.72 46.60 1.46
N SER A 572 -19.01 47.46 0.73
CA SER A 572 -19.29 48.90 0.68
C SER A 572 -20.72 49.18 0.16
N ILE A 573 -21.25 50.37 0.47
CA ILE A 573 -22.61 50.79 0.03
C ILE A 573 -22.75 50.70 -1.50
N ASN A 574 -21.72 51.10 -2.24
CA ASN A 574 -21.75 51.04 -3.70
C ASN A 574 -21.77 49.60 -4.22
N ALA A 575 -20.94 48.72 -3.64
CA ALA A 575 -20.93 47.30 -3.96
C ALA A 575 -22.26 46.62 -3.59
N GLN A 576 -22.88 46.98 -2.46
CA GLN A 576 -24.20 46.52 -2.06
C GLN A 576 -25.27 46.85 -3.11
N ASN A 577 -25.32 48.11 -3.57
CA ASN A 577 -26.24 48.50 -4.65
C ASN A 577 -26.05 47.68 -5.93
N LYS A 578 -24.80 47.30 -6.25
CA LYS A 578 -24.51 46.43 -7.40
C LYS A 578 -24.96 44.99 -7.16
N ILE A 579 -24.77 44.45 -5.95
CA ILE A 579 -25.27 43.12 -5.60
C ILE A 579 -26.79 43.05 -5.75
N ASP A 580 -27.51 44.10 -5.34
CA ASP A 580 -28.97 44.18 -5.51
C ASP A 580 -29.38 44.09 -6.98
N THR A 581 -28.58 44.62 -7.92
CA THR A 581 -28.85 44.47 -9.36
C THR A 581 -28.49 43.11 -9.94
N VAL A 582 -27.64 42.34 -9.27
CA VAL A 582 -27.17 41.01 -9.72
C VAL A 582 -28.05 39.88 -9.18
N ILE A 583 -28.59 40.04 -7.98
CA ILE A 583 -29.39 39.01 -7.28
C ILE A 583 -30.89 39.14 -7.57
N ASN A 584 -31.39 40.35 -7.82
CA ASN A 584 -32.78 40.59 -8.27
C ASN A 584 -32.90 40.48 -9.79
#